data_AF-A0A498NXE7-F1
#
_entry.id   AF-A0A498NXE7-F1
#
_cell.length_a   1.000
_cell.length_b   1.000
_cell.length_c   1.000
_cell.angle_alpha   90.00
_cell.angle_beta   90.00
_cell.angle_gamma   90.00
#
_symmetry.space_group_name_H-M   'P 1'
#
loop_
_entity.id
_entity.type
_entity.pdbx_description
1 polymer ?
#
loop_
_entity_poly.entity_id
_entity_poly.type
_entity_poly.pdbx_seq_one_letter_code
_entity_poly.pdbx_strand_id
1 'polypeptide(L)'
;MSVNEVRQFVGLASYYRRFVKDFATVAKPLHNLLRKHARFHWTPESQQAFDKLKELLTTAPILGYPMDSGDLILDTDASNFGIGAVLSQLQQGE
;
A
#
# COMPACT_ATOMS: atom_id res chain seq x y z
N MET A 1 12.20 -2.56 -11.18
CA MET A 1 10.85 -1.98 -11.05
C MET A 1 10.46 -1.32 -12.35
N SER A 2 9.24 -1.55 -12.82
CA SER A 2 8.61 -0.95 -14.01
C SER A 2 7.49 0.01 -13.60
N VAL A 3 7.01 0.85 -14.54
CA VAL A 3 5.89 1.77 -14.31
C VAL A 3 4.63 1.03 -13.81
N ASN A 4 4.37 -0.17 -14.34
CA ASN A 4 3.19 -0.95 -13.98
C ASN A 4 3.29 -1.52 -12.55
N GLU A 5 4.45 -2.04 -12.17
CA GLU A 5 4.71 -2.54 -10.80
C GLU A 5 4.59 -1.42 -9.77
N VAL A 6 5.13 -0.23 -10.08
CA VAL A 6 5.01 0.94 -9.19
C VAL A 6 3.56 1.38 -9.06
N ARG A 7 2.78 1.34 -10.15
CA ARG A 7 1.35 1.66 -10.12
C ARG A 7 0.57 0.68 -9.25
N GLN A 8 0.83 -0.62 -9.38
CA GLN A 8 0.20 -1.65 -8.56
C GLN A 8 0.55 -1.47 -7.08
N PHE A 9 1.82 -1.26 -6.75
CA PHE A 9 2.26 -1.03 -5.38
C PHE A 9 1.63 0.23 -4.77
N VAL A 10 1.69 1.36 -5.47
CA VAL A 10 1.08 2.62 -5.00
C VAL A 10 -0.43 2.46 -4.83
N GLY A 11 -1.09 1.71 -5.72
CA GLY A 11 -2.50 1.35 -5.59
C GLY A 11 -2.79 0.60 -4.28
N LEU A 12 -2.06 -0.49 -4.02
CA LEU A 12 -2.18 -1.26 -2.78
C LEU A 12 -1.90 -0.38 -1.55
N ALA A 13 -0.77 0.33 -1.54
CA ALA A 13 -0.38 1.19 -0.43
C ALA A 13 -1.42 2.29 -0.16
N SER A 14 -2.06 2.81 -1.21
CA SER A 14 -3.10 3.83 -1.08
C SER A 14 -4.39 3.33 -0.42
N TYR A 15 -4.68 2.02 -0.50
CA TYR A 15 -5.81 1.41 0.21
C TYR A 15 -5.67 1.58 1.73
N TYR A 16 -4.46 1.38 2.24
CA TYR A 16 -4.11 1.50 3.65
C TYR A 16 -3.66 2.91 4.07
N ARG A 17 -3.81 3.92 3.20
CA ARG A 17 -3.31 5.29 3.44
C ARG A 17 -3.80 5.92 4.75
N ARG A 18 -4.99 5.51 5.24
CA ARG A 18 -5.59 6.04 6.48
C ARG A 18 -4.73 5.72 7.72
N PHE A 19 -3.96 4.64 7.65
CA PHE A 19 -3.11 4.17 8.74
C PHE A 19 -1.65 4.62 8.59
N VAL A 20 -1.31 5.24 7.45
CA VAL A 20 0.03 5.75 7.18
C VAL A 20 0.02 7.26 7.34
N LYS A 21 0.53 7.75 8.48
CA LYS A 21 0.69 9.18 8.71
C LYS A 21 1.51 9.81 7.57
N ASP A 22 1.03 10.93 7.05
CA ASP A 22 1.67 11.69 5.96
C ASP A 22 1.90 10.86 4.68
N PHE A 23 1.04 9.87 4.40
CA PHE A 23 1.15 8.98 3.23
C PHE A 23 1.51 9.72 1.94
N ALA A 24 0.81 10.82 1.62
CA ALA A 24 1.03 11.57 0.38
C ALA A 24 2.45 12.13 0.27
N THR A 25 3.04 12.53 1.41
CA THR A 25 4.42 13.02 1.48
C THR A 25 5.41 11.87 1.24
N VAL A 26 5.21 10.72 1.88
CA VAL A 26 6.07 9.55 1.73
C VAL A 26 5.97 8.96 0.31
N ALA A 27 4.77 8.87 -0.25
CA ALA A 27 4.52 8.32 -1.58
C ALA A 27 4.86 9.27 -2.73
N LYS A 28 5.18 10.54 -2.45
CA LYS A 28 5.45 11.58 -3.47
C LYS A 28 6.51 11.16 -4.50
N PRO A 29 7.67 10.57 -4.14
CA PRO A 29 8.65 10.12 -5.12
C PRO A 29 8.08 9.07 -6.07
N LEU A 30 7.26 8.15 -5.56
CA LEU A 30 6.61 7.11 -6.38
C LEU A 30 5.52 7.70 -7.29
N HIS A 31 4.72 8.66 -6.81
CA HIS A 31 3.75 9.36 -7.65
C HIS A 31 4.40 10.13 -8.79
N ASN A 32 5.60 10.69 -8.58
CA ASN A 32 6.35 11.38 -9.63
C ASN A 32 6.74 10.42 -10.77
N LEU A 33 7.05 9.16 -10.48
CA LEU A 33 7.33 8.14 -11.48
C LEU A 33 6.11 7.78 -12.35
N LEU A 34 4.90 8.05 -11.85
CA LEU A 34 3.64 7.70 -12.52
C LEU A 34 3.02 8.87 -13.30
N ARG A 35 3.63 10.06 -13.27
CA ARG A 35 3.12 11.23 -13.99
C ARG A 35 3.13 11.02 -15.50
N LYS A 36 2.14 11.58 -16.19
CA LYS A 36 2.07 11.56 -17.65
C LYS A 36 3.33 12.18 -18.24
N HIS A 37 3.95 11.52 -19.22
CA HIS A 37 5.21 11.93 -19.86
C HIS A 37 6.45 11.97 -18.97
N ALA A 38 6.39 11.48 -17.73
CA ALA A 38 7.59 11.31 -16.93
C ALA A 38 8.46 10.19 -17.54
N ARG A 39 9.76 10.47 -17.70
CA ARG A 39 10.72 9.41 -18.00
C ARG A 39 10.85 8.57 -16.73
N PHE A 40 10.48 7.30 -16.83
CA PHE A 40 10.63 6.38 -15.71
C PHE A 40 12.12 6.22 -15.39
N HIS A 41 12.51 6.66 -14.21
CA HIS A 41 13.87 6.53 -13.70
C HIS A 41 13.80 6.27 -12.20
N TRP A 42 14.19 5.07 -11.79
CA TRP A 42 14.18 4.69 -10.38
C TRP A 42 15.33 5.38 -9.65
N THR A 43 15.01 6.27 -8.71
CA THR A 43 16.00 7.06 -7.96
C THR A 43 16.20 6.53 -6.54
N PRO A 44 17.28 6.92 -5.84
CA PRO A 44 17.45 6.61 -4.42
C PRO A 44 16.27 7.08 -3.56
N GLU A 45 15.67 8.24 -3.86
CA GLU A 45 14.49 8.75 -3.15
C GLU A 45 13.25 7.88 -3.41
N SER A 46 13.15 7.31 -4.62
CA SER A 46 12.09 6.36 -4.95
C SER A 46 12.24 5.06 -4.15
N GLN A 47 13.48 4.57 -4.01
CA GLN A 47 13.78 3.40 -3.19
C GLN A 47 13.48 3.67 -1.71
N GLN A 48 13.92 4.81 -1.18
CA GLN A 48 13.64 5.19 0.20
C GLN A 48 12.14 5.31 0.48
N ALA A 49 11.37 5.91 -0.43
CA ALA A 49 9.92 5.99 -0.32
C ALA A 49 9.26 4.60 -0.34
N PHE A 50 9.72 3.71 -1.22
CA PHE A 50 9.23 2.34 -1.32
C PHE A 50 9.47 1.55 -0.03
N ASP A 51 10.70 1.57 0.48
CA ASP A 51 11.07 0.87 1.71
C ASP A 51 10.36 1.46 2.92
N LYS A 52 10.24 2.80 2.99
CA LYS A 52 9.51 3.46 4.08
C LYS A 52 8.04 3.11 4.08
N LEU A 53 7.39 3.04 2.91
CA LEU A 53 6.00 2.58 2.83
C LEU A 53 5.86 1.13 3.26
N LYS A 54 6.78 0.22 2.89
CA LYS A 54 6.75 -1.16 3.38
C LYS A 54 6.84 -1.24 4.90
N GLU A 55 7.76 -0.49 5.50
CA GLU A 55 7.89 -0.43 6.96
C GLU A 55 6.61 0.08 7.62
N LEU A 56 6.07 1.20 7.12
CA LEU A 56 4.85 1.79 7.68
C LEU A 56 3.64 0.87 7.52
N LEU A 57 3.53 0.15 6.39
CA LEU A 57 2.45 -0.80 6.12
C LEU A 57 2.53 -2.09 6.93
N THR A 58 3.71 -2.45 7.45
CA THR A 58 3.94 -3.69 8.20
C THR A 58 4.05 -3.47 9.71
N THR A 59 4.10 -2.20 10.15
CA THR A 59 4.16 -1.82 11.55
C THR A 59 2.76 -1.48 12.06
N ALA A 60 2.45 -1.82 13.32
CA ALA A 60 1.19 -1.44 13.96
C ALA A 60 0.92 0.08 13.83
N PRO A 61 -0.34 0.52 13.60
CA PRO A 61 -1.60 -0.17 13.87
C PRO A 61 -2.20 -1.00 12.72
N ILE A 62 -1.51 -1.18 11.58
CA ILE A 62 -2.10 -1.79 10.37
C ILE A 62 -2.35 -3.30 10.49
N LEU A 63 -1.56 -3.99 11.30
CA LEU A 63 -1.70 -5.42 11.61
C LEU A 63 -1.97 -5.57 13.11
N GLY A 64 -3.21 -5.28 13.52
CA GLY A 64 -3.70 -5.69 14.83
C GLY A 64 -3.69 -7.22 14.94
N TYR A 65 -3.38 -7.74 16.14
CA TYR A 65 -3.51 -9.18 16.38
C TYR A 65 -4.99 -9.55 16.27
N PRO A 66 -5.37 -10.58 15.50
CA PRO A 66 -6.76 -10.98 15.38
C PRO A 66 -7.32 -11.36 16.75
N MET A 67 -8.46 -10.78 17.11
CA MET A 67 -9.19 -11.15 18.31
C MET A 67 -10.07 -12.36 18.01
N ASP A 68 -10.25 -13.26 19.00
CA ASP A 68 -11.16 -14.40 18.89
C ASP A 68 -12.64 -13.96 18.74
N SER A 69 -12.92 -12.68 19.04
CA SER A 69 -14.22 -12.04 18.88
C SER A 69 -14.14 -10.90 17.86
N GLY A 70 -15.17 -10.73 17.04
CA GLY A 70 -15.26 -9.68 16.02
C GLY A 70 -15.30 -10.25 14.60
N ASP A 71 -16.03 -9.56 13.72
CA ASP A 71 -16.26 -10.00 12.35
C ASP A 71 -15.00 -9.86 11.49
N LEU A 72 -14.67 -10.93 10.76
CA LEU A 72 -13.63 -10.91 9.74
C LEU A 72 -14.23 -10.47 8.40
N ILE A 73 -13.55 -9.55 7.73
CA ILE A 73 -13.93 -9.02 6.42
C ILE A 73 -12.86 -9.46 5.42
N LEU A 74 -13.28 -10.21 4.40
CA LEU A 74 -12.41 -10.65 3.31
C LEU A 74 -12.76 -9.87 2.03
N ASP A 75 -11.88 -8.94 1.67
CA ASP A 75 -11.93 -8.27 0.38
C ASP A 75 -11.15 -9.09 -0.65
N THR A 76 -11.73 -9.33 -1.81
CA THR A 76 -11.07 -10.08 -2.89
C THR A 76 -11.18 -9.32 -4.20
N ASP A 77 -10.14 -9.42 -5.02
CA ASP A 77 -10.11 -8.92 -6.38
C ASP A 77 -9.44 -9.95 -7.29
N ALA A 78 -9.89 -10.06 -8.54
CA ALA A 78 -9.34 -11.01 -9.48
C ALA A 78 -9.32 -10.44 -10.90
N SER A 79 -8.31 -10.84 -11.66
CA SER A 79 -8.15 -10.55 -13.08
C SER A 79 -7.74 -11.81 -13.83
N ASN A 80 -7.73 -11.76 -15.16
CA ASN A 80 -7.26 -12.86 -16.01
C ASN A 80 -5.80 -13.29 -15.75
N PHE A 81 -5.03 -12.50 -14.99
CA PHE A 81 -3.60 -12.72 -14.77
C PHE A 81 -3.21 -12.88 -13.31
N GLY A 82 -4.15 -12.73 -12.36
CA GLY A 82 -3.83 -12.80 -10.95
C GLY A 82 -5.03 -12.54 -10.03
N ILE A 83 -4.90 -12.99 -8.79
CA ILE A 83 -5.90 -12.87 -7.72
C ILE A 83 -5.25 -12.14 -6.54
N GLY A 84 -6.00 -11.26 -5.89
CA GLY A 84 -5.63 -10.58 -4.65
C GLY A 84 -6.72 -10.77 -3.60
N ALA A 85 -6.31 -10.84 -2.33
CA ALA A 85 -7.23 -10.89 -1.20
C ALA A 85 -6.63 -10.15 0.00
N VAL A 86 -7.50 -9.57 0.83
CA VAL A 86 -7.16 -8.88 2.08
C VAL A 86 -8.14 -9.34 3.16
N LEU A 87 -7.59 -9.85 4.26
CA LEU A 87 -8.36 -10.16 5.47
C LEU A 87 -8.19 -9.02 6.48
N SER A 88 -9.29 -8.49 6.99
CA SER A 88 -9.31 -7.45 8.02
C SER A 88 -10.32 -7.80 9.13
N GLN A 89 -10.18 -7.18 10.29
CA GLN A 89 -11.10 -7.32 11.42
C GLN A 89 -11.36 -5.93 12.00
N LEU A 90 -12.62 -5.59 12.22
CA LEU A 90 -12.97 -4.33 12.90
C LEU A 90 -12.61 -4.45 14.40
N GLN A 91 -11.68 -3.63 14.88
CA GLN A 91 -11.24 -3.67 16.28
C GLN A 91 -11.38 -2.29 16.92
N GLN A 92 -12.27 -2.15 17.91
CA GLN A 92 -12.50 -0.89 18.65
C GLN A 92 -12.78 0.36 17.80
N GLY A 93 -13.32 0.19 16.58
CA GLY A 93 -13.66 1.30 15.69
C GLY A 93 -12.55 1.72 14.71
N GLU A 94 -11.43 0.99 14.68
CA GLU A 94 -10.39 1.09 13.65
C GLU A 94 -10.37 -0.14 12.72
#